data_AF-A0A8T5LW28-F1
#
_entry.id   AF-A0A8T5LW28-F1
#
_cell.length_a   1.000
_cell.length_b   1.000
_cell.length_c   1.000
_cell.angle_alpha   90.00
_cell.angle_beta   90.00
_cell.angle_gamma   90.00
#
_symmetry.space_group_name_H-M   'P 1'
#
loop_
_entity.id
_entity.type
_entity.pdbx_description
1 polymer ?
#
loop_
_entity_poly.entity_id
_entity_poly.type
_entity_poly.pdbx_seq_one_letter_code
_entity_poly.pdbx_strand_id
1 'polypeptide(L)'
;MKKSLNELHDFIHIDWENSEWARDLDFKGRLKEFFNEVEELKKALDKDDKENLAEELGDCLWDLMYAIVLGDKEKIFSSKKVVTDVTEKIKKRKPWILKGEQTDRAEELRIWKEVKKLEKEKKLR
;
A
#
# COMPACT_ATOMS: atom_id res chain seq x y z
N MET A 1 -12.28 -0.50 -11.10
CA MET A 1 -11.04 -0.64 -10.32
C MET A 1 -9.98 0.41 -10.68
N LYS A 2 -9.28 0.35 -11.83
CA LYS A 2 -8.29 1.41 -12.16
C LYS A 2 -8.90 2.82 -12.21
N LYS A 3 -10.07 2.95 -12.84
CA LYS A 3 -10.86 4.19 -12.84
C LYS A 3 -11.19 4.66 -11.42
N SER A 4 -11.72 3.75 -10.60
CA SER A 4 -12.10 4.01 -9.20
C SER A 4 -10.92 4.43 -8.31
N LEU A 5 -9.73 3.86 -8.52
CA LEU A 5 -8.52 4.27 -7.79
C LEU A 5 -8.04 5.66 -8.20
N ASN A 6 -8.16 6.00 -9.48
CA ASN A 6 -7.86 7.36 -9.94
C ASN A 6 -8.88 8.36 -9.36
N GLU A 7 -10.16 8.02 -9.35
CA GLU A 7 -11.21 8.85 -8.73
C GLU A 7 -10.93 9.08 -7.24
N LEU A 8 -10.54 8.05 -6.50
CA LEU A 8 -10.17 8.17 -5.09
C LEU A 8 -8.92 9.06 -4.90
N HIS A 9 -7.90 8.89 -5.74
CA HIS A 9 -6.71 9.75 -5.72
C HIS A 9 -7.05 11.22 -5.98
N ASP A 10 -7.87 11.50 -6.99
CA ASP A 10 -8.28 12.86 -7.33
C ASP A 10 -9.15 13.46 -6.21
N PHE A 11 -10.01 12.65 -5.59
CA PHE A 11 -10.83 13.07 -4.46
C PHE A 11 -10.00 13.46 -3.23
N ILE A 12 -8.89 12.77 -2.95
CA ILE A 12 -7.96 13.16 -1.86
C ILE A 12 -7.45 14.60 -2.06
N HIS A 13 -7.09 14.97 -3.29
CA HIS A 13 -6.63 16.34 -3.57
C HIS A 13 -7.77 17.36 -3.40
N ILE A 14 -8.97 17.03 -3.90
CA ILE A 14 -10.17 17.87 -3.72
C ILE A 14 -10.48 18.05 -2.23
N ASP A 15 -10.50 16.97 -1.45
CA ASP A 15 -10.74 17.01 -0.02
C ASP A 15 -9.71 17.88 0.70
N TRP A 16 -8.42 17.66 0.44
CA TRP A 16 -7.36 18.48 1.02
C TRP A 16 -7.48 19.97 0.68
N GLU A 17 -7.90 20.30 -0.54
CA GLU A 17 -8.09 21.69 -0.99
C GLU A 17 -9.33 22.34 -0.37
N ASN A 18 -10.39 21.58 -0.10
CA ASN A 18 -11.70 22.12 0.28
C ASN A 18 -12.09 21.89 1.74
N SER A 19 -11.32 21.13 2.52
CA SER A 19 -11.62 20.81 3.92
C SER A 19 -10.52 21.30 4.87
N GLU A 20 -10.91 22.10 5.87
CA GLU A 20 -9.98 22.49 6.95
C GLU A 20 -9.62 21.28 7.82
N TRP A 21 -10.59 20.42 8.11
CA TRP A 21 -10.38 19.19 8.86
C TRP A 21 -9.36 18.25 8.20
N ALA A 22 -9.40 18.17 6.86
CA ALA A 22 -8.41 17.41 6.11
C ALA A 22 -6.99 17.94 6.26
N ARG A 23 -6.84 19.26 6.48
CA ARG A 23 -5.56 19.94 6.67
C ARG A 23 -5.06 19.90 8.12
N ASP A 24 -5.88 19.46 9.07
CA ASP A 24 -5.46 19.28 10.48
C ASP A 24 -4.49 18.10 10.66
N LEU A 25 -4.47 17.16 9.70
CA LEU A 25 -3.62 15.99 9.74
C LEU A 25 -2.45 16.11 8.75
N ASP A 26 -1.23 15.99 9.27
CA ASP A 26 -0.02 15.80 8.48
C ASP A 26 0.18 14.33 8.10
N PHE A 27 1.26 14.02 7.38
CA PHE A 27 1.64 12.65 7.03
C PHE A 27 1.62 11.68 8.23
N LYS A 28 2.11 12.11 9.40
CA LYS A 28 2.18 11.27 10.59
C LYS A 28 0.81 11.08 11.22
N GLY A 29 -0.02 12.12 11.23
CA GLY A 29 -1.41 12.07 11.67
C GLY A 29 -2.19 11.06 10.85
N ARG A 30 -2.12 11.17 9.52
CA ARG A 30 -2.80 10.24 8.62
C ARG A 30 -2.32 8.78 8.74
N LEU A 31 -1.03 8.56 8.98
CA LEU A 31 -0.52 7.21 9.28
C LEU A 31 -1.02 6.65 10.61
N LYS A 32 -1.31 7.48 11.62
CA LYS A 32 -1.90 7.00 12.88
C LYS A 32 -3.32 6.52 12.66
N GLU A 33 -4.12 7.28 11.90
CA GLU A 33 -5.47 6.86 11.53
C GLU A 33 -5.44 5.53 10.76
N PHE A 34 -4.55 5.39 9.76
CA PHE A 34 -4.34 4.10 9.08
C PHE A 34 -4.08 2.94 10.05
N PHE A 35 -3.30 3.14 11.12
CA PHE A 35 -3.06 2.08 12.10
C PHE A 35 -4.28 1.78 12.98
N ASN A 36 -5.13 2.78 13.25
CA ASN A 36 -6.41 2.56 13.91
C ASN A 36 -7.29 1.67 13.03
N GLU A 37 -7.43 1.99 11.73
CA GLU A 37 -8.24 1.20 10.78
C GLU A 37 -7.71 -0.23 10.60
N VAL A 38 -6.39 -0.43 10.69
CA VAL A 38 -5.83 -1.80 10.69
C VAL A 38 -6.27 -2.61 11.92
N GLU A 39 -6.39 -1.98 13.09
CA GLU A 39 -6.92 -2.66 14.28
C GLU A 39 -8.43 -2.90 14.17
N GLU A 40 -9.18 -2.03 13.51
CA GLU A 40 -10.61 -2.24 13.25
C GLU A 40 -10.84 -3.37 12.23
N LEU A 41 -10.09 -3.37 11.14
CA LEU A 41 -10.03 -4.46 10.17
C LEU A 41 -9.71 -5.80 10.83
N LYS A 42 -8.77 -5.81 11.79
CA LYS A 42 -8.43 -7.01 12.55
C LYS A 42 -9.59 -7.47 13.43
N LYS A 43 -10.29 -6.56 14.12
CA LYS A 43 -11.49 -6.91 14.88
C LYS A 43 -12.59 -7.47 13.98
N ALA A 44 -12.78 -6.92 12.79
CA ALA A 44 -13.75 -7.41 11.81
C ALA A 44 -13.39 -8.84 11.35
N LEU A 45 -12.11 -9.09 11.08
CA LEU A 45 -11.60 -10.42 10.74
C LEU A 45 -11.83 -11.44 11.87
N ASP A 46 -11.52 -11.06 13.11
CA ASP A 46 -11.68 -11.93 14.29
C ASP A 46 -13.16 -12.28 14.55
N LYS A 47 -14.10 -11.45 14.10
CA LYS A 47 -15.55 -11.66 14.23
C LYS A 47 -16.21 -12.35 13.02
N ASP A 48 -15.46 -12.65 11.96
CA ASP A 48 -15.99 -13.08 10.65
C ASP A 48 -17.08 -12.13 10.10
N ASP A 49 -16.95 -10.84 10.41
CA ASP A 49 -17.90 -9.80 10.00
C ASP A 49 -17.58 -9.34 8.58
N LYS A 50 -18.21 -10.00 7.60
CA LYS A 50 -17.92 -9.78 6.17
C LYS A 50 -18.31 -8.41 5.66
N GLU A 51 -19.34 -7.80 6.24
CA GLU A 51 -19.76 -6.46 5.84
C GLU A 51 -18.75 -5.44 6.36
N ASN A 52 -18.41 -5.52 7.65
CA ASN A 52 -17.40 -4.65 8.23
C ASN A 52 -16.03 -4.84 7.58
N LEU A 53 -15.64 -6.08 7.24
CA LEU A 53 -14.37 -6.33 6.54
C LEU A 53 -14.19 -5.51 5.25
N ALA A 54 -15.26 -5.30 4.48
CA ALA A 54 -15.19 -4.53 3.25
C ALA A 54 -15.05 -3.02 3.50
N GLU A 55 -15.74 -2.52 4.53
CA GLU A 55 -15.68 -1.13 5.00
C GLU A 55 -14.27 -0.79 5.50
N GLU A 56 -13.75 -1.58 6.44
CA GLU A 56 -12.44 -1.36 7.06
C GLU A 56 -11.28 -1.48 6.05
N LEU A 57 -11.43 -2.31 5.02
CA LEU A 57 -10.48 -2.36 3.89
C LEU A 57 -10.51 -1.07 3.07
N GLY A 58 -11.68 -0.45 2.93
CA GLY A 58 -11.87 0.85 2.32
C GLY A 58 -11.18 1.95 3.13
N ASP A 59 -11.36 1.96 4.44
CA ASP A 59 -10.76 2.97 5.33
C ASP A 59 -9.25 2.83 5.40
N CYS A 60 -8.75 1.59 5.48
CA CYS A 60 -7.31 1.29 5.32
C CYS A 60 -6.76 1.81 3.99
N LEU A 61 -7.50 1.65 2.87
CA LEU A 61 -7.08 2.12 1.56
C LEU A 61 -7.09 3.65 1.49
N TRP A 62 -8.12 4.28 2.04
CA TRP A 62 -8.26 5.74 2.13
C TRP A 62 -7.07 6.34 2.86
N ASP A 63 -6.84 5.94 4.12
CA ASP A 63 -5.82 6.57 4.95
C ASP A 63 -4.40 6.28 4.44
N LEU A 64 -4.14 5.05 3.97
CA LEU A 64 -2.82 4.73 3.41
C LEU A 64 -2.54 5.55 2.15
N MET A 65 -3.52 5.69 1.25
CA MET A 65 -3.31 6.46 0.03
C MET A 65 -3.18 7.95 0.33
N TYR A 66 -3.96 8.47 1.27
CA TYR A 66 -3.87 9.87 1.72
C TYR A 66 -2.52 10.16 2.37
N ALA A 67 -2.01 9.25 3.21
CA ALA A 67 -0.67 9.37 3.78
C ALA A 67 0.41 9.39 2.68
N ILE A 68 0.28 8.57 1.63
CA ILE A 68 1.23 8.60 0.50
C ILE A 68 1.19 9.97 -0.23
N VAL A 69 0.00 10.55 -0.42
CA VAL A 69 -0.16 11.87 -1.03
C VAL A 69 0.45 12.97 -0.15
N LEU A 70 0.17 12.97 1.15
CA LEU A 70 0.74 13.95 2.09
C LEU A 70 2.24 13.82 2.22
N GLY A 71 2.79 12.60 2.27
CA GLY A 71 4.24 12.37 2.31
C GLY A 71 4.98 12.95 1.10
N ASP A 72 4.34 12.97 -0.07
CA ASP A 72 4.85 13.65 -1.27
C ASP A 72 4.73 15.17 -1.17
N LYS A 73 3.57 15.66 -0.73
CA LYS A 73 3.31 17.08 -0.52
C LYS A 73 4.27 17.72 0.48
N GLU A 74 4.56 17.01 1.57
CA GLU A 74 5.48 17.40 2.63
C GLU A 74 6.95 17.12 2.29
N LYS A 75 7.24 16.61 1.09
CA LYS A 75 8.58 16.30 0.58
C LYS A 75 9.36 15.28 1.43
N ILE A 76 8.66 14.39 2.13
CA ILE A 76 9.27 13.29 2.90
C ILE A 76 9.78 12.21 1.94
N PHE A 77 9.00 11.88 0.91
CA PHE A 77 9.35 10.95 -0.17
C PHE A 77 8.45 11.22 -1.38
N SER A 78 8.77 10.66 -2.55
CA SER A 78 7.86 10.76 -3.71
C SER A 78 6.81 9.65 -3.71
N SER A 79 5.53 9.99 -3.89
CA SER A 79 4.43 9.02 -4.04
C SER A 79 4.68 8.05 -5.21
N LYS A 80 5.15 8.59 -6.34
CA LYS A 80 5.57 7.82 -7.51
C LYS A 80 6.66 6.81 -7.15
N LYS A 81 7.60 7.20 -6.29
CA LYS A 81 8.68 6.30 -5.83
C LYS A 81 8.13 5.16 -4.99
N VAL A 82 7.17 5.41 -4.09
CA VAL A 82 6.53 4.36 -3.27
C VAL A 82 5.94 3.26 -4.18
N VAL A 83 5.11 3.64 -5.16
CA VAL A 83 4.44 2.70 -6.07
C VAL A 83 5.43 2.01 -7.01
N THR A 84 6.40 2.74 -7.54
CA THR A 84 7.42 2.19 -8.44
C THR A 84 8.30 1.18 -7.71
N ASP A 85 8.78 1.53 -6.52
CA ASP A 85 9.66 0.66 -5.72
C ASP A 85 8.97 -0.66 -5.36
N VAL A 86 7.71 -0.62 -4.88
CA VAL A 86 6.99 -1.84 -4.54
C VAL A 86 6.70 -2.69 -5.78
N THR A 87 6.36 -2.06 -6.90
CA THR A 87 6.09 -2.76 -8.17
C THR A 87 7.34 -3.49 -8.66
N GLU A 88 8.48 -2.79 -8.76
CA GLU A 88 9.73 -3.39 -9.22
C GLU A 88 10.24 -4.46 -8.26
N LYS A 89 10.04 -4.28 -6.95
CA LYS A 89 10.36 -5.29 -5.94
C LYS A 89 9.53 -6.56 -6.12
N ILE A 90 8.22 -6.45 -6.37
CA ILE A 90 7.37 -7.62 -6.59
C ILE A 90 7.70 -8.31 -7.91
N LYS A 91 7.93 -7.56 -9.00
CA LYS A 91 8.38 -8.11 -10.30
C LYS A 91 9.66 -8.94 -10.15
N LYS A 92 10.65 -8.41 -9.42
CA LYS A 92 11.91 -9.12 -9.15
C LYS A 92 11.72 -10.39 -8.32
N ARG A 93 10.81 -10.35 -7.33
CA ARG A 93 10.54 -11.47 -6.42
C ARG A 93 9.67 -12.56 -7.01
N LYS A 94 8.89 -12.27 -8.05
CA LYS A 94 7.97 -13.19 -8.71
C LYS A 94 8.13 -13.15 -10.24
N PRO A 95 9.33 -13.42 -10.79
CA PRO A 95 9.58 -13.27 -12.23
C PRO A 95 8.76 -14.22 -13.09
N TRP A 96 8.35 -15.38 -12.56
CA TRP A 96 7.53 -16.38 -13.26
C TRP A 96 6.15 -15.85 -13.65
N ILE A 97 5.55 -14.97 -12.84
CA ILE A 97 4.24 -14.34 -13.13
C ILE A 97 4.29 -13.54 -14.44
N LEU A 98 5.42 -12.87 -14.71
CA LEU A 98 5.57 -12.03 -15.90
C LEU A 98 5.78 -12.85 -17.19
N LYS A 99 6.26 -14.09 -17.06
CA LYS A 99 6.50 -14.99 -18.20
C LYS A 99 5.27 -15.81 -18.57
N GLY A 100 4.20 -15.74 -17.77
CA GLY A 100 3.04 -16.63 -17.91
C GLY A 100 3.36 -18.10 -17.64
N GLU A 101 4.54 -18.37 -17.06
CA GLU A 101 4.99 -19.72 -16.71
C GLU A 101 4.34 -20.10 -15.38
N GLN A 102 3.51 -21.14 -15.38
CA GLN A 102 3.15 -21.81 -14.14
C GLN A 102 4.34 -22.66 -13.71
N THR A 103 4.83 -22.43 -12.50
CA THR A 103 5.88 -23.24 -11.88
C THR A 103 5.34 -23.81 -10.56
N ASP A 104 5.95 -24.87 -10.05
CA ASP A 104 5.49 -25.48 -8.81
C ASP A 104 5.85 -24.62 -7.59
N ARG A 105 5.13 -24.83 -6.49
CA ARG A 105 5.31 -24.07 -5.24
C ARG A 105 6.72 -24.17 -4.67
N ALA A 106 7.41 -25.29 -4.86
CA ALA A 106 8.76 -25.47 -4.34
C ALA A 106 9.75 -24.58 -5.11
N GLU A 107 9.59 -24.51 -6.42
CA GLU A 107 10.38 -23.66 -7.31
C GLU A 107 10.09 -22.17 -7.10
N GLU A 108 8.81 -21.77 -6.96
CA GLU A 108 8.43 -20.41 -6.59
C GLU A 108 9.15 -19.95 -5.30
N LEU A 109 9.16 -20.83 -4.28
CA LEU A 109 9.79 -20.54 -3.00
C LEU A 109 11.32 -20.47 -3.12
N ARG A 110 11.94 -21.33 -3.95
CA ARG A 110 13.39 -21.32 -4.20
C ARG A 110 13.80 -19.98 -4.82
N ILE A 111 13.17 -19.58 -5.92
CA ILE A 111 13.47 -18.32 -6.62
C ILE A 111 13.24 -17.13 -5.69
N TRP A 112 12.13 -17.10 -4.95
CA TRP A 112 11.84 -15.99 -4.03
C TRP A 112 12.89 -15.84 -2.94
N LYS A 113 13.39 -16.95 -2.36
CA LYS A 113 14.45 -16.94 -1.35
C LYS A 113 15.77 -16.44 -1.92
N GLU A 114 16.14 -16.86 -3.13
CA GLU A 114 17.35 -16.43 -3.82
C GLU A 114 17.34 -14.91 -4.07
N VAL A 115 16.24 -14.38 -4.61
CA VAL A 115 16.08 -12.93 -4.85
C VAL A 115 16.15 -12.14 -3.54
N LYS A 116 15.49 -12.61 -2.48
CA LYS A 116 15.56 -11.96 -1.15
C LYS A 116 16.96 -11.94 -0.56
N LYS A 117 17.77 -12.97 -0.80
CA LYS A 117 19.17 -13.03 -0.34
C LYS A 117 19.99 -11.93 -1.01
N LEU A 118 19.91 -11.83 -2.34
CA LEU A 118 20.60 -10.81 -3.12
C LEU A 118 20.18 -9.37 -2.75
N GLU A 119 18.89 -9.16 -2.43
CA GLU A 119 18.40 -7.87 -1.95
C GLU A 119 19.04 -7.46 -0.61
N LYS A 120 19.21 -8.40 0.33
CA LYS A 120 19.86 -8.13 1.62
C LYS A 120 21.34 -7.78 1.44
N GLU A 121 22.05 -8.52 0.59
CA GLU A 121 23.46 -8.29 0.29
C GLU A 121 23.69 -6.91 -0.35
N LYS A 122 22.77 -6.45 -1.22
CA LYS A 122 22.82 -5.10 -1.82
C LYS A 122 22.51 -3.98 -0.84
N LYS A 123 21.72 -4.22 0.22
CA LYS A 123 21.42 -3.21 1.26
C LYS A 123 22.55 -3.04 2.29
N LEU A 124 23.44 -4.02 2.39
CA LEU A 124 24.59 -4.03 3.30
C LEU A 124 25.85 -3.38 2.68
N ARG A 125 25.80 -3.01 1.41
CA ARG A 125 26.79 -2.20 0.71
C ARG A 125 26.31 -0.76 0.59
#